data_AF-A0A7W8UBM5-F1
#
_entry.id   AF-A0A7W8UBM5-F1
#
_cell.length_a   1.000
_cell.length_b   1.000
_cell.length_c   1.000
_cell.angle_alpha   90.00
_cell.angle_beta   90.00
_cell.angle_gamma   90.00
#
_symmetry.space_group_name_H-M   'P 1'
#
loop_
_entity.id
_entity.type
_entity.pdbx_description
1 polymer ?
#
loop_
_entity_poly.entity_id
_entity_poly.type
_entity_poly.pdbx_seq_one_letter_code
_entity_poly.pdbx_strand_id
1 'polypeptide(L)'
;MSIITQPQVKNRLLKALPPTALMVLSRKMEKVNLPVGTVLVEANQWTPHVCFIESGLGSVVAESGDGETVEVGHVGREGLTGHHLLLMAETSLHRTFMQTAGDCIKVPVHSLRAVSEKDPRHADMPSHTSSSGRSPGSFHTSVFPPRID
;
A
#
# COMPACT_ATOMS: atom_id res chain seq x y z
N MET A 1 -12.62 -14.85 22.64
CA MET A 1 -12.00 -13.97 21.63
C MET A 1 -12.49 -12.55 21.89
N SER A 2 -11.58 -11.64 22.24
CA SER A 2 -11.93 -10.25 22.54
C SER A 2 -12.15 -9.48 21.25
N ILE A 3 -13.30 -8.84 21.10
CA ILE A 3 -13.65 -8.01 19.94
C ILE A 3 -12.98 -6.65 20.13
N ILE A 4 -12.30 -6.15 19.09
CA ILE A 4 -11.72 -4.80 19.12
C ILE A 4 -12.79 -3.77 18.74
N THR A 5 -12.95 -2.76 19.57
CA THR A 5 -13.94 -1.67 19.40
C THR A 5 -13.27 -0.32 19.19
N GLN A 6 -14.02 0.64 18.64
CA GLN A 6 -13.55 1.98 18.27
C GLN A 6 -12.89 2.76 19.44
N PRO A 7 -13.40 2.70 20.69
CA PRO A 7 -12.73 3.35 21.83
C PRO A 7 -11.36 2.75 22.18
N GLN A 8 -11.11 1.50 21.77
CA GLN A 8 -9.88 0.76 22.09
C GLN A 8 -8.79 0.91 21.03
N VAL A 9 -9.14 1.44 19.85
CA VAL A 9 -8.17 1.69 18.78
C VAL A 9 -7.61 3.09 18.88
N LYS A 10 -6.33 3.20 18.58
CA LYS A 10 -5.57 4.42 18.63
C LYS A 10 -5.43 5.02 17.23
N ASN A 11 -5.26 4.18 16.21
CA ASN A 11 -5.05 4.54 14.83
C ASN A 11 -6.16 5.44 14.27
N ARG A 12 -5.79 6.50 13.55
CA ARG A 12 -6.75 7.50 13.07
C ARG A 12 -7.65 6.95 11.95
N LEU A 13 -7.14 6.08 11.08
CA LEU A 13 -7.93 5.46 10.02
C LEU A 13 -8.99 4.54 10.62
N LEU A 14 -8.62 3.69 11.58
CA LEU A 14 -9.58 2.82 12.27
C LEU A 14 -10.64 3.61 13.05
N LYS A 15 -10.28 4.76 13.62
CA LYS A 15 -11.26 5.66 14.26
C LYS A 15 -12.24 6.29 13.26
N ALA A 16 -11.78 6.58 12.05
CA ALA A 16 -12.59 7.20 11.00
C ALA A 16 -13.51 6.20 10.27
N LEU A 17 -13.28 4.89 10.41
CA LEU A 17 -14.14 3.88 9.79
C LEU A 17 -15.58 3.97 10.29
N PRO A 18 -16.58 3.75 9.43
CA PRO A 18 -17.97 3.57 9.86
C PRO A 18 -18.07 2.44 10.91
N PRO A 19 -18.95 2.55 11.92
CA PRO A 19 -19.12 1.50 12.92
C PRO A 19 -19.44 0.11 12.33
N THR A 20 -20.19 0.08 11.23
CA THR A 20 -20.52 -1.15 10.49
C THR A 20 -19.30 -1.80 9.86
N ALA A 21 -18.41 -1.01 9.25
CA ALA A 21 -17.14 -1.46 8.69
C ALA A 21 -16.22 -2.02 9.78
N LEU A 22 -16.05 -1.28 10.88
CA LEU A 22 -15.24 -1.73 12.01
C LEU A 22 -15.78 -3.03 12.61
N MET A 23 -17.11 -3.17 12.73
CA MET A 23 -17.74 -4.40 13.23
C MET A 23 -17.39 -5.63 12.38
N VAL A 24 -17.37 -5.50 11.05
CA VAL A 24 -16.97 -6.59 10.15
C VAL A 24 -15.50 -6.98 10.37
N LEU A 25 -14.62 -5.99 10.52
CA LEU A 25 -13.18 -6.24 10.72
C LEU A 25 -12.86 -6.74 12.13
N SER A 26 -13.64 -6.34 13.14
CA SER A 26 -13.33 -6.51 14.57
C SER A 26 -13.03 -7.96 14.99
N ARG A 27 -13.61 -8.95 14.30
CA ARG A 27 -13.41 -10.38 14.56
C ARG A 27 -12.14 -10.96 13.95
N LYS A 28 -11.52 -10.22 13.03
CA LYS A 28 -10.32 -10.62 12.28
C LYS A 28 -9.12 -9.73 12.60
N MET A 29 -9.32 -8.73 13.45
CA MET A 29 -8.27 -7.84 13.95
C MET A 29 -7.48 -8.51 15.08
N GLU A 30 -6.17 -8.30 15.05
CA GLU A 30 -5.24 -8.80 16.06
C GLU A 30 -4.34 -7.66 16.53
N LYS A 31 -4.20 -7.47 17.85
CA LYS A 31 -3.19 -6.54 18.38
C LYS A 31 -1.84 -7.25 18.40
N VAL A 32 -0.83 -6.62 17.81
CA VAL A 32 0.51 -7.19 17.69
C VAL A 32 1.52 -6.17 18.23
N ASN A 33 2.43 -6.64 19.09
CA ASN A 33 3.56 -5.83 19.52
C ASN A 33 4.63 -5.80 18.44
N LEU A 34 5.24 -4.64 18.24
CA LEU A 34 6.16 -4.35 17.16
C LEU A 34 7.48 -3.80 17.70
N PRO A 35 8.47 -4.66 18.01
CA PRO A 35 9.82 -4.23 18.35
C PRO A 35 10.49 -3.41 17.24
N VAL A 36 11.52 -2.63 17.59
CA VAL A 36 12.40 -1.97 16.60
C VAL A 36 12.97 -3.01 15.64
N GLY A 37 13.03 -2.67 14.35
CA GLY A 37 13.52 -3.52 13.29
C GLY A 37 12.50 -4.52 12.75
N THR A 38 11.31 -4.63 13.35
CA THR A 38 10.27 -5.54 12.85
C THR A 38 9.86 -5.14 11.45
N VAL A 39 9.99 -6.06 10.48
CA VAL A 39 9.58 -5.83 9.11
C VAL A 39 8.09 -6.12 8.95
N LEU A 40 7.38 -5.17 8.36
CA LEU A 40 5.94 -5.22 8.14
C LEU A 40 5.59 -5.45 6.66
N VAL A 41 6.46 -4.99 5.76
CA VAL A 41 6.38 -5.21 4.32
C VAL A 41 7.80 -5.42 3.82
N GLU A 42 8.05 -6.53 3.15
CA GLU A 42 9.30 -6.74 2.42
C GLU A 42 9.14 -6.31 0.95
N ALA A 43 10.22 -5.76 0.39
CA ALA A 43 10.24 -5.39 -1.02
C ALA A 43 10.13 -6.65 -1.90
N ASN A 44 9.34 -6.57 -2.96
CA ASN A 44 9.09 -7.62 -3.94
C ASN A 44 8.52 -8.93 -3.36
N GLN A 45 8.02 -8.91 -2.12
CA GLN A 45 7.39 -10.06 -1.48
C GLN A 45 5.91 -9.82 -1.24
N TRP A 46 5.14 -10.90 -1.29
CA TRP A 46 3.73 -10.86 -1.01
C TRP A 46 3.46 -10.64 0.49
N THR A 47 2.52 -9.75 0.80
CA THR A 47 2.10 -9.47 2.19
C THR A 47 0.61 -9.83 2.35
N PRO A 48 0.23 -10.77 3.24
CA PRO A 48 -1.18 -11.18 3.36
C PRO A 48 -2.05 -10.26 4.24
N HIS A 49 -1.44 -9.26 4.89
CA HIS A 49 -2.07 -8.45 5.94
C HIS A 49 -1.62 -7.00 5.83
N VAL A 50 -2.42 -6.08 6.37
CA VAL A 50 -1.99 -4.72 6.67
C VAL A 50 -1.82 -4.55 8.17
N CYS A 51 -0.99 -3.59 8.58
CA CYS A 51 -0.83 -3.20 9.98
C CYS A 51 -1.22 -1.74 10.16
N PHE A 52 -2.27 -1.49 10.94
CA PHE A 52 -2.65 -0.14 11.38
C PHE A 52 -1.82 0.21 12.62
N ILE A 53 -0.92 1.17 12.51
CA ILE A 53 -0.02 1.53 13.61
C ILE A 53 -0.82 2.19 14.74
N GLU A 54 -0.66 1.71 15.97
CA GLU A 54 -1.33 2.21 17.17
C GLU A 54 -0.38 3.08 18.02
N SER A 55 0.92 2.81 17.95
CA SER A 55 2.04 3.50 18.61
C SER A 55 3.35 3.19 17.87
N GLY A 56 4.41 3.98 18.10
CA GLY A 56 5.68 3.82 17.40
C GLY A 56 5.71 4.51 16.04
N LEU A 57 6.74 4.19 15.25
CA LEU A 57 6.98 4.78 13.93
C LEU A 57 7.59 3.74 12.99
N GLY A 58 6.96 3.53 11.84
CA GLY A 58 7.52 2.76 10.74
C GLY A 58 8.24 3.66 9.75
N SER A 59 9.36 3.19 9.20
CA SER A 59 10.08 3.81 8.08
C SER A 59 9.79 3.03 6.81
N VAL A 60 9.57 3.74 5.70
CA VAL A 60 9.37 3.19 4.36
C VAL A 60 10.60 3.53 3.54
N VAL A 61 11.28 2.51 3.03
CA VAL A 61 12.49 2.66 2.25
C VAL A 61 12.32 2.02 0.87
N ALA A 62 12.94 2.61 -0.14
CA ALA A 62 13.13 2.00 -1.45
C ALA A 62 14.56 1.45 -1.53
N GLU A 63 14.71 0.25 -2.09
CA GLU A 63 16.02 -0.32 -2.40
C GLU A 63 16.45 0.13 -3.81
N SER A 64 17.67 0.64 -3.92
CA SER A 64 18.35 0.89 -5.19
C SER A 64 18.97 -0.41 -5.72
N GLY A 65 19.22 -0.46 -7.03
CA GLY A 65 19.88 -1.61 -7.67
C GLY A 65 21.28 -1.92 -7.13
N ASP A 66 21.91 -0.95 -6.48
CA ASP A 66 23.24 -1.10 -5.85
C ASP A 66 23.18 -1.57 -4.38
N GLY A 67 21.99 -1.88 -3.85
CA GLY A 67 21.79 -2.33 -2.47
C GLY A 67 21.65 -1.20 -1.43
N GLU A 68 21.76 0.05 -1.85
CA GLU A 68 21.52 1.22 -1.01
C GLU A 68 20.02 1.41 -0.74
N THR A 69 19.65 1.74 0.49
CA THR A 69 18.26 2.04 0.87
C THR A 69 18.05 3.53 1.03
N VAL A 70 17.06 4.08 0.32
CA VAL A 70 16.65 5.49 0.45
C VAL A 70 15.33 5.54 1.19
N GLU A 71 15.26 6.33 2.25
CA GLU A 71 14.01 6.59 2.95
C GLU A 71 13.08 7.46 2.09
N VAL A 72 11.85 6.99 1.91
CA VAL A 72 10.83 7.64 1.07
C VAL A 72 9.59 8.04 1.85
N GLY A 73 9.51 7.68 3.13
CA GLY A 73 8.43 8.12 4.00
C GLY A 73 8.36 7.42 5.35
N HIS A 74 7.35 7.78 6.12
CA HIS A 74 7.07 7.24 7.44
C HIS A 74 5.60 6.82 7.56
N VAL A 75 5.34 5.88 8.47
CA VAL A 75 3.99 5.47 8.85
C VAL A 75 3.87 5.50 10.37
N GLY A 76 3.12 6.48 10.87
CA GLY A 76 2.74 6.58 12.27
C GLY A 76 1.30 6.16 12.50
N ARG A 77 0.75 6.61 13.63
CA ARG A 77 -0.62 6.31 14.10
C ARG A 77 -1.73 6.83 13.19
N GLU A 78 -1.40 7.66 12.22
CA GLU A 78 -2.29 8.16 11.18
C GLU A 78 -2.44 7.23 9.98
N GLY A 79 -1.58 6.21 9.84
CA GLY A 79 -1.48 5.41 8.63
C GLY A 79 -1.59 3.90 8.86
N LEU A 80 -1.31 3.15 7.79
CA LEU A 80 -1.16 1.70 7.80
C LEU A 80 -0.01 1.29 6.88
N THR A 81 0.61 0.15 7.15
CA THR A 81 1.57 -0.47 6.24
C THR A 81 0.87 -1.43 5.28
N GLY A 82 1.49 -1.70 4.13
CA GLY A 82 0.89 -2.56 3.11
C GLY A 82 -0.13 -1.85 2.21
N HIS A 83 -0.03 -0.53 2.04
CA HIS A 83 -0.96 0.26 1.21
C HIS A 83 -1.08 -0.24 -0.23
N HIS A 84 -0.01 -0.83 -0.80
CA HIS A 84 -0.02 -1.45 -2.12
C HIS A 84 -1.15 -2.48 -2.30
N LEU A 85 -1.53 -3.19 -1.23
CA LEU A 85 -2.60 -4.19 -1.24
C LEU A 85 -4.00 -3.57 -1.44
N LEU A 86 -4.18 -2.31 -1.02
CA LEU A 86 -5.39 -1.53 -1.24
C LEU A 86 -5.48 -1.04 -2.70
N LEU A 87 -4.33 -0.83 -3.34
CA LEU A 87 -4.21 -0.52 -4.77
C LEU A 87 -4.27 -1.78 -5.66
N MET A 88 -4.66 -2.92 -5.09
CA MET A 88 -4.72 -4.22 -5.76
C MET A 88 -3.38 -4.72 -6.32
N ALA A 89 -2.25 -4.12 -5.91
CA ALA A 89 -0.93 -4.64 -6.21
C ALA A 89 -0.57 -5.78 -5.25
N GLU A 90 0.05 -6.85 -5.76
CA GLU A 90 0.40 -8.03 -4.96
C GLU A 90 1.69 -7.84 -4.16
N THR A 91 2.59 -6.99 -4.64
CA THR A 91 3.90 -6.71 -4.03
C THR A 91 4.17 -5.22 -3.99
N SER A 92 5.18 -4.84 -3.21
CA SER A 92 5.65 -3.47 -3.03
C SER A 92 7.10 -3.36 -3.48
N LEU A 93 7.47 -2.27 -4.15
CA LEU A 93 8.89 -1.93 -4.36
C LEU A 93 9.56 -1.38 -3.09
N HIS A 94 8.76 -1.07 -2.08
CA HIS A 94 9.21 -0.51 -0.82
C HIS A 94 9.20 -1.54 0.28
N ARG A 95 10.22 -1.46 1.13
CA ARG A 95 10.30 -2.17 2.40
C ARG A 95 9.80 -1.26 3.51
N THR A 96 9.06 -1.80 4.47
CA THR A 96 8.58 -1.06 5.64
C THR A 96 8.93 -1.80 6.90
N PHE A 97 9.66 -1.14 7.81
CA PHE A 97 10.06 -1.70 9.09
C PHE A 97 9.88 -0.69 10.22
N MET A 98 9.82 -1.18 11.45
CA MET A 98 9.65 -0.33 12.62
C MET A 98 10.97 0.34 12.99
N GLN A 99 11.02 1.67 12.93
CA GLN A 99 12.17 2.45 13.38
C GLN A 99 12.09 2.72 14.89
N THR A 100 10.88 2.91 15.41
CA THR A 100 10.60 3.06 16.83
C THR A 100 9.60 2.00 17.26
N ALA A 101 9.90 1.25 18.32
CA ALA A 101 9.01 0.22 18.84
C ALA A 101 7.60 0.75 19.16
N GLY A 102 6.62 -0.12 19.02
CA GLY A 102 5.23 0.20 19.29
C GLY A 102 4.32 -1.00 19.12
N ASP A 103 3.11 -0.74 18.67
CA ASP A 103 2.06 -1.73 18.51
C ASP A 103 1.25 -1.43 17.25
N CYS A 104 0.61 -2.45 16.69
CA CYS A 104 -0.36 -2.29 15.63
C CYS A 104 -1.61 -3.14 15.83
N ILE A 105 -2.62 -2.86 15.01
CA ILE A 105 -3.71 -3.78 14.73
C ILE A 105 -3.46 -4.38 13.35
N LYS A 106 -3.20 -5.69 13.31
CA LYS A 106 -3.05 -6.46 12.07
C LYS A 106 -4.42 -6.88 11.56
N VAL A 107 -4.64 -6.71 10.25
CA VAL A 107 -5.89 -7.09 9.56
C VAL A 107 -5.57 -7.85 8.28
N PRO A 108 -6.15 -9.03 8.05
CA PRO A 108 -5.98 -9.74 6.78
C PRO A 108 -6.53 -8.93 5.61
N VAL A 109 -5.80 -8.89 4.49
CA VAL A 109 -6.17 -8.07 3.31
C VAL A 109 -7.57 -8.42 2.78
N HIS A 110 -7.93 -9.70 2.76
CA HIS A 110 -9.24 -10.16 2.28
C HIS A 110 -10.40 -9.59 3.11
N SER A 111 -10.19 -9.37 4.41
CA SER A 111 -11.21 -8.79 5.29
C SER A 111 -11.43 -7.30 5.00
N LEU A 112 -10.36 -6.58 4.65
CA LEU A 112 -10.46 -5.18 4.22
C LEU A 112 -11.15 -5.02 2.87
N ARG A 113 -10.82 -5.88 1.90
CA ARG A 113 -11.47 -5.87 0.58
C ARG A 113 -12.99 -6.07 0.69
N ALA A 114 -13.42 -7.04 1.50
CA ALA A 114 -14.84 -7.30 1.75
C ALA A 114 -15.60 -6.12 2.37
N VAL A 115 -14.91 -5.20 3.05
CA VAL A 115 -15.51 -3.96 3.58
C VAL A 115 -15.52 -2.86 2.53
N SER A 116 -14.46 -2.74 1.71
CA SER A 116 -14.39 -1.76 0.62
C SER A 116 -15.42 -2.01 -0.48
N GLU A 117 -15.72 -3.27 -0.79
CA GLU A 117 -16.73 -3.64 -1.78
C GLU A 117 -18.17 -3.36 -1.31
N LYS A 118 -18.39 -3.24 0.01
CA LYS A 118 -19.70 -2.97 0.61
C LYS A 118 -20.03 -1.49 0.75
N ASP A 119 -19.08 -0.59 0.50
CA ASP A 119 -19.30 0.86 0.48
C ASP A 119 -19.14 1.41 -0.95
N PRO A 120 -20.24 1.65 -1.70
CA PRO A 120 -20.20 2.06 -3.10
C PRO A 120 -19.55 3.43 -3.34
N ARG A 121 -19.17 4.19 -2.29
CA ARG A 121 -18.51 5.49 -2.43
C ARG A 121 -17.01 5.41 -2.76
N HIS A 122 -16.40 4.22 -2.71
CA HIS A 122 -14.99 4.00 -3.08
C HIS A 122 -14.81 3.24 -4.41
N ALA A 123 -15.90 2.87 -5.08
CA ALA A 123 -15.87 2.16 -6.36
C ALA A 123 -15.52 3.06 -7.57
N ASP A 124 -15.45 4.38 -7.37
CA ASP A 124 -15.34 5.36 -8.46
C ASP A 124 -14.07 6.23 -8.38
N MET A 125 -12.91 5.58 -8.20
CA MET A 125 -11.64 6.21 -8.55
C MET A 125 -11.26 5.73 -9.95
N PRO A 126 -11.54 6.49 -11.04
CA PRO A 126 -11.12 6.10 -12.37
C PRO A 126 -9.59 5.99 -12.41
N SER A 127 -9.11 4.79 -12.71
CA SER A 127 -7.74 4.53 -13.09
C SER A 127 -7.47 5.22 -14.43
N HIS A 128 -7.12 6.50 -14.38
CA HIS A 128 -6.51 7.20 -15.51
C HIS A 128 -5.10 6.64 -15.72
N THR A 129 -5.03 5.43 -16.27
CA THR A 129 -3.87 4.98 -17.02
C THR A 129 -3.99 5.60 -18.41
N SER A 130 -3.51 6.84 -18.55
CA SER A 130 -3.20 7.42 -19.85
C SER A 130 -2.05 6.64 -20.47
N SER A 131 -2.38 5.49 -21.07
CA SER A 131 -1.54 4.85 -22.07
C SER A 131 -1.65 5.68 -23.36
N SER A 132 -0.83 6.73 -23.47
CA SER A 132 -0.57 7.35 -24.76
C SER A 132 0.30 6.40 -25.58
N GLY A 133 -0.35 5.53 -26.35
CA GLY A 133 0.28 4.76 -27.40
C GLY A 133 0.96 5.69 -28.38
N ARG A 134 2.29 5.75 -28.32
CA ARG A 134 3.11 6.30 -29.40
C ARG A 134 3.15 5.25 -30.52
N SER A 135 2.40 5.50 -31.58
CA SER A 135 2.51 4.78 -32.85
C SER A 135 3.96 4.83 -33.35
N PRO A 136 4.54 3.72 -33.86
CA PRO A 136 5.84 3.77 -34.51
C PRO A 136 5.70 4.53 -35.84
N GLY A 137 6.52 5.57 -36.01
CA GLY A 137 6.57 6.38 -37.22
C GLY A 137 7.02 5.55 -38.42
N SER A 138 6.21 5.60 -39.47
CA SER A 138 6.51 5.05 -40.79
C SER A 138 7.75 5.72 -41.38
N PHE A 139 8.79 4.94 -41.66
CA PHE A 139 9.92 5.36 -42.48
C PHE A 139 9.42 5.65 -43.91
N HIS A 140 9.54 6.90 -44.34
CA HIS A 140 9.37 7.26 -45.74
C HIS A 140 10.78 7.53 -46.31
N THR A 141 11.37 6.51 -46.94
CA THR A 141 12.60 6.67 -47.72
C THR A 141 12.21 7.30 -49.05
N SER A 142 12.38 8.62 -49.20
CA SER A 142 12.29 9.26 -50.52
C SER A 142 13.58 9.01 -51.27
N VAL A 143 13.50 8.14 -52.27
CA VAL A 143 14.51 7.93 -53.30
C VAL A 143 14.61 9.20 -54.15
N PHE A 144 15.74 9.89 -54.09
CA PHE A 144 16.10 10.92 -55.08
C PHE A 144 16.76 10.23 -56.29
N PRO A 145 16.33 10.50 -57.53
CA PRO A 145 17.07 10.06 -58.72
C PRO A 145 18.29 10.96 -58.96
N PRO A 146 19.35 10.45 -59.64
CA PRO A 146 20.54 11.24 -59.93
C PRO A 146 20.25 12.25 -61.05
N ARG A 147 20.79 13.47 -60.93
CA ARG A 147 20.99 14.33 -62.09
C ARG A 147 22.46 14.27 -62.50
N ILE A 148 22.62 13.80 -63.73
CA ILE A 148 23.78 14.00 -64.59
C ILE A 148 23.73 15.48 -65.02
N ASP A 149 24.86 16.17 -64.93
CA ASP A 149 25.47 17.08 -65.92
C ASP A 149 26.67 17.79 -65.27
#